data_AF-A0A925EDG9-F1
#
_entry.id   AF-A0A925EDG9-F1
#
_cell.length_a   1.000
_cell.length_b   1.000
_cell.length_c   1.000
_cell.angle_alpha   90.00
_cell.angle_beta   90.00
_cell.angle_gamma   90.00
#
_symmetry.space_group_name_H-M   'P 1'
#
loop_
_entity.id
_entity.type
_entity.pdbx_description
1 polymer ?
#
loop_
_entity_poly.entity_id
_entity_poly.type
_entity_poly.pdbx_seq_one_letter_code
_entity_poly.pdbx_strand_id
1 'polypeptide(L)' 'MAYGHTNSKGTTYYLHSKGRMFFFAKEVKEGALDAVPEGYDVVEMKTGLPVLKKKVAADAGAEKKEESAS' A
#
# COMPACT_ATOMS: atom_id res chain seq x y z
N MET A 1 10.16 3.91 5.74
CA MET A 1 10.23 2.45 5.48
C MET A 1 9.09 2.07 4.54
N ALA A 2 9.30 1.12 3.61
CA ALA A 2 8.25 0.72 2.67
C ALA A 2 6.99 0.17 3.38
N TYR A 3 5.81 0.56 2.91
CA TYR A 3 4.52 0.13 3.44
C TYR A 3 4.34 -1.38 3.22
N GLY A 4 4.36 -2.15 4.31
CA GLY A 4 4.13 -3.59 4.31
C GLY A 4 2.69 -3.94 4.68
N HIS A 5 2.06 -4.80 3.89
CA HIS A 5 0.74 -5.35 4.13
C HIS A 5 0.78 -6.88 4.10
N THR A 6 0.37 -7.50 5.20
CA THR A 6 0.25 -8.96 5.30
C THR A 6 -1.15 -9.38 4.87
N ASN A 7 -1.22 -10.22 3.84
CA ASN A 7 -2.49 -10.77 3.37
C ASN A 7 -3.05 -11.81 4.36
N SER A 8 -4.28 -12.25 4.10
CA SER A 8 -4.97 -13.30 4.89
C SER A 8 -4.26 -14.66 4.87
N LYS A 9 -3.29 -14.86 3.97
CA LYS A 9 -2.45 -16.07 3.86
C LYS A 9 -1.13 -15.95 4.64
N GLY A 10 -0.91 -14.86 5.38
CA GLY A 10 0.33 -14.62 6.13
C GLY A 10 1.52 -14.20 5.27
N THR A 11 1.30 -13.82 4.02
CA THR A 11 2.36 -13.31 3.13
C THR A 11 2.39 -11.79 3.18
N THR A 12 3.54 -11.24 3.54
CA THR A 12 3.78 -9.80 3.54
C THR A 12 4.17 -9.32 2.14
N TYR A 13 3.50 -8.26 1.70
CA TYR A 13 3.81 -7.57 0.47
C TYR A 13 4.05 -6.09 0.74
N TYR A 14 4.92 -5.48 -0.04
CA TYR A 14 5.29 -4.09 0.06
C TYR A 14 4.72 -3.32 -1.12
N LEU A 15 4.16 -2.14 -0.83
CA LEU A 15 3.60 -1.27 -1.86
C LEU A 15 4.70 -0.66 -2.72
N HIS A 16 4.51 -0.72 -4.03
CA HIS A 16 5.38 -0.13 -5.04
C HIS A 16 4.57 0.67 -6.06
N SER A 17 5.23 1.65 -6.68
CA SER A 17 4.73 2.44 -7.78
C SER A 17 5.61 2.23 -9.02
N LYS A 18 4.97 2.09 -10.18
CA LYS A 18 5.63 2.09 -11.48
C LYS A 18 4.89 3.05 -12.40
N GLY A 19 5.36 4.29 -12.43
CA GLY A 19 4.73 5.38 -13.16
C GLY A 19 3.37 5.74 -12.56
N ARG A 20 2.28 5.27 -13.18
CA ARG A 20 0.89 5.51 -12.73
C ARG A 20 0.21 4.28 -12.12
N MET A 21 0.91 3.14 -12.07
CA MET A 21 0.38 1.89 -11.54
C MET A 21 0.96 1.62 -10.16
N PHE A 22 0.08 1.28 -9.21
CA PHE A 22 0.48 0.83 -7.88
C PHE A 22 0.29 -0.69 -7.77
N PHE A 23 1.27 -1.37 -7.19
CA PHE A 23 1.25 -2.82 -7.05
C PHE A 23 1.98 -3.26 -5.79
N PHE A 24 1.64 -4.44 -5.30
CA PHE A 24 2.27 -5.03 -4.13
C PHE A 24 3.26 -6.13 -4.54
N ALA A 25 4.48 -6.09 -4.01
CA ALA A 25 5.55 -7.05 -4.29
C ALA A 25 6.08 -7.66 -2.99
N LYS A 26 6.57 -8.91 -3.01
CA LYS A 26 7.09 -9.58 -1.81
C LYS A 26 8.43 -9.01 -1.31
N GLU A 27 9.09 -8.23 -2.15
CA GLU A 27 10.40 -7.64 -1.89
C GLU A 27 10.31 -6.12 -2.05
N VAL A 28 11.07 -5.39 -1.25
CA VAL A 28 11.25 -3.94 -1.39
C VAL A 28 12.27 -3.67 -2.48
N LYS A 29 11.88 -2.93 -3.51
CA LYS A 29 12.69 -2.56 -4.68
C LYS A 29 12.53 -1.05 -4.95
N GLU A 30 13.19 -0.56 -6.00
CA GLU A 30 12.98 0.81 -6.47
C GLU A 30 11.50 1.07 -6.78
N GLY A 31 11.02 2.22 -6.28
CA GLY A 31 9.61 2.62 -6.37
C GLY A 31 8.75 2.12 -5.22
N ALA A 32 9.31 1.50 -4.18
CA ALA A 32 8.58 1.22 -2.94
C ALA A 32 8.05 2.52 -2.33
N LEU A 33 6.80 2.49 -1.86
CA LEU A 33 6.16 3.61 -1.20
C LEU A 33 6.10 3.36 0.30
N ASP A 34 6.37 4.39 1.09
CA ASP A 34 6.29 4.31 2.55
C ASP A 34 4.84 4.34 3.07
N ALA A 35 3.88 4.77 2.25
CA ALA A 35 2.47 4.83 2.61
C ALA A 35 1.54 4.61 1.40
N VAL A 36 0.28 4.28 1.70
CA VAL A 36 -0.77 4.19 0.69
C VAL A 36 -1.16 5.61 0.25
N PRO A 37 -1.20 5.91 -1.06
CA PRO A 37 -1.62 7.21 -1.55
C PRO A 37 -3.06 7.56 -1.16
N GLU A 38 -3.31 8.84 -0.99
CA GLU A 38 -4.62 9.38 -0.68
C GLU A 38 -5.66 9.00 -1.75
N GLY A 39 -6.85 8.62 -1.31
CA GLY A 39 -7.94 8.18 -2.19
C GLY A 39 -7.78 6.76 -2.74
N TYR A 40 -6.87 5.96 -2.19
CA TYR A 40 -6.74 4.54 -2.48
C TYR A 40 -6.88 3.69 -1.21
N ASP A 41 -7.49 2.52 -1.35
CA ASP A 41 -7.54 1.50 -0.30
C ASP A 41 -6.81 0.25 -0.72
N VAL A 42 -6.19 -0.39 0.26
CA VAL A 42 -5.64 -1.74 0.10
C VAL A 42 -6.80 -2.73 0.15
N VAL A 43 -6.98 -3.48 -0.93
CA VAL A 43 -8.00 -4.51 -1.05
C VAL A 43 -7.34 -5.81 -1.46
N GLU A 44 -7.67 -6.89 -0.76
CA GLU A 44 -7.19 -8.23 -1.13
C GLU A 44 -8.10 -8.84 -2.20
N MET A 45 -7.53 -9.29 -3.32
CA MET A 45 -8.26 -10.08 -4.31
C MET A 45 -8.52 -11.50 -3.80
N LYS A 46 -9.47 -12.22 -4.41
CA LYS A 46 -9.74 -13.64 -4.10
C LYS A 46 -8.51 -14.56 -4.24
N THR A 47 -7.52 -14.14 -5.04
CA THR A 47 -6.24 -14.84 -5.21
C THR A 47 -5.31 -14.69 -4.00
N GLY A 48 -5.61 -13.76 -3.08
CA GLY A 48 -4.76 -13.37 -1.96
C GLY A 48 -3.76 -12.27 -2.30
N LEU A 49 -3.86 -11.62 -3.48
CA LEU A 49 -2.98 -10.52 -3.86
C LEU A 49 -3.56 -9.18 -3.37
N PRO A 50 -2.85 -8.42 -2.51
CA PRO A 50 -3.25 -7.07 -2.16
C PRO A 50 -3.05 -6.13 -3.35
N VAL A 51 -4.04 -5.27 -3.59
CA VAL A 51 -4.04 -4.26 -4.66
C VAL A 51 -4.58 -2.94 -4.14
N LEU A 52 -4.23 -1.84 -4.79
CA LEU A 52 -4.86 -0.55 -4.50
C LEU A 52 -6.13 -0.36 -5.33
N LYS A 53 -7.23 -0.02 -4.66
CA LYS A 53 -8.50 0.34 -5.28
C LYS A 53 -8.80 1.80 -5.02
N LYS A 54 -9.08 2.56 -6.07
CA LYS A 54 -9.44 3.96 -5.96
C LYS A 54 -10.78 4.09 -5.22
N LYS A 55 -10.80 4.77 -4.07
CA LYS A 55 -12.02 5.30 -3.47
C LYS A 55 -12.49 6.46 -4.35
N VAL A 56 -13.76 6.47 -4.71
CA VAL A 56 -14.34 7.56 -5.53
C VAL A 56 -14.08 8.88 -4.81
N ALA A 57 -13.58 9.86 -5.55
CA ALA A 57 -12.95 11.08 -5.04
C ALA A 57 -13.92 11.97 -4.25
N ALA A 58 -13.73 12.01 -2.93
CA ALA A 58 -13.99 13.17 -2.08
C ALA A 58 -13.19 12.93 -0.80
N ASP A 59 -12.35 13.89 -0.42
CA ASP A 59 -11.45 13.87 0.73
C ASP A 59 -10.11 13.14 0.53
N ALA A 60 -9.15 13.92 0.03
CA ALA A 60 -7.73 13.69 0.22
C ALA A 60 -7.39 13.97 1.69
N GLY A 61 -7.06 12.92 2.42
CA GLY A 61 -6.53 13.00 3.77
C GLY A 61 -5.89 11.68 4.19
N ALA A 62 -4.61 11.52 3.90
CA ALA A 62 -3.74 10.53 4.52
C ALA A 62 -2.56 11.28 5.15
N GLU A 63 -2.92 12.05 6.18
CA GLU A 63 -1.98 12.51 7.19
C GLU A 63 -1.78 11.39 8.24
N LYS A 64 -0.50 11.03 8.44
CA LYS A 64 0.14 10.42 9.62
C LYS A 64 -0.34 9.06 10.15
N LYS A 65 0.60 8.11 10.18
CA LYS A 65 1.14 7.60 11.46
C LYS A 65 2.49 6.88 11.28
N GLU A 66 3.59 7.57 11.57
CA GLU A 66 4.72 6.92 12.23
C GLU A 66 5.21 7.85 13.34
N GLU A 67 4.69 7.58 14.52
CA GLU A 67 5.15 8.07 15.81
C GLU A 67 6.45 7.33 16.12
N SER A 68 7.59 7.98 15.92
CA SER A 68 8.83 7.60 16.62
C SER A 68 8.90 8.41 17.89
N ALA A 69 8.37 7.84 18.96
CA ALA A 69 8.68 8.20 20.32
C ALA A 69 10.09 7.66 20.66
N SER A 70 11.05 8.56 20.87
CA SER A 70 12.06 8.55 21.96
C SER A 70 13.09 9.65 21.74
#